data_AF-A0A954XWY7-F1
#
_entry.id   AF-A0A954XWY7-F1
#
_cell.length_a   1.000
_cell.length_b   1.000
_cell.length_c   1.000
_cell.angle_alpha   90.00
_cell.angle_beta   90.00
_cell.angle_gamma   90.00
#
_symmetry.space_group_name_H-M   'P 1'
#
loop_
_entity.id
_entity.type
_entity.pdbx_description
1 polymer ?
#
loop_
_entity_poly.entity_id
_entity_poly.type
_entity_poly.pdbx_seq_one_letter_code
_entity_poly.pdbx_strand_id
1 'polypeptide(L)'
;MTRRLSPMTNLRLFNILAAVALAACWTASASARYADRWYRMGDDPAQNASAGPVTTDTFDSAGSLGMNQLHDLTPSGSPLYVNIAGDRPIPAVTNNNWAIQFDGVDDYLLGPNLNNPSQSIAQTTGGENYAGIEDRGYQFWVKPQSLPATGSAVMVDDGEEHEFRVTSTGFWSPETRNSALTTTTAATLNVWTHISQVRPNGVAGGSLSWVNGIAVASQTGDYDLLGTTGLVVGANASPDGVGGTTIPPVAYFNGLIDELELFVLGGSYGAFAYTKDNGYFTDVFLPSQAAAYSYVDATGPRGGPDGHNDKVWVAGDINFDGQKTQADVDAFVAGWRSSNADAIVGAGPGIGDYLTLGQGDLDLDGDTDIDDFVVLRTAFAGVAVAMPTAAQLASLVPEPGTVGLALVAGLFGVAAQVRRKQG
;
A
#
# COMPACT_ATOMS: atom_id res chain seq x y z
N MET A 1 37.70 57.39 30.79
CA MET A 1 37.37 56.79 29.48
C MET A 1 37.20 55.29 29.66
N THR A 2 35.98 54.83 29.90
CA THR A 2 35.65 53.42 30.15
C THR A 2 34.67 52.97 29.07
N ARG A 3 35.19 52.25 28.06
CA ARG A 3 34.38 51.66 26.99
C ARG A 3 33.57 50.50 27.58
N ARG A 4 32.25 50.67 27.71
CA ARG A 4 31.29 49.57 27.91
C ARG A 4 31.19 48.76 26.61
N LEU A 5 31.61 47.51 26.65
CA LEU A 5 31.34 46.51 25.62
C LEU A 5 29.89 46.04 25.77
N SER A 6 29.12 46.06 24.67
CA SER A 6 27.70 45.65 24.67
C SER A 6 27.56 44.13 24.55
N PRO A 7 26.69 43.48 25.36
CA PRO A 7 26.45 42.05 25.30
C PRO A 7 25.31 41.77 24.31
N MET A 8 25.60 41.64 23.02
CA MET A 8 24.58 41.29 22.02
C MET A 8 24.95 40.14 21.07
N THR A 9 26.06 39.44 21.30
CA THR A 9 26.54 38.37 20.40
C THR A 9 26.18 36.94 20.80
N ASN A 10 25.64 36.70 22.00
CA ASN A 10 25.41 35.32 22.50
C ASN A 10 24.00 34.75 22.28
N LEU A 11 23.01 35.56 21.88
CA LEU A 11 21.62 35.08 21.71
C LEU A 11 21.35 34.42 20.35
N ARG A 12 22.18 34.68 19.32
CA ARG A 12 22.00 34.10 17.97
C ARG A 12 22.61 32.70 17.82
N LEU A 13 23.63 32.34 18.60
CA LEU A 13 24.21 30.99 18.56
C LEU A 13 23.31 29.96 19.25
N PHE A 14 22.57 30.33 20.30
CA PHE A 14 21.70 29.41 21.04
C PHE A 14 20.44 28.99 20.24
N ASN A 15 19.89 29.89 19.41
CA ASN A 15 18.71 29.56 18.59
C ASN A 15 19.04 28.68 17.37
N ILE A 16 20.28 28.73 16.85
CA ILE A 16 20.70 27.86 15.74
C ILE A 16 21.03 26.44 16.23
N LEU A 17 21.57 26.30 17.44
CA LEU A 17 21.83 24.98 18.05
C LEU A 17 20.55 24.26 18.50
N ALA A 18 19.50 24.98 18.91
CA ALA A 18 18.22 24.39 19.28
C ALA A 18 17.42 23.86 18.06
N ALA A 19 17.54 24.51 16.89
CA ALA A 19 16.88 24.06 15.66
C ALA A 19 17.54 22.80 15.06
N VAL A 20 18.85 22.62 15.24
CA VAL A 20 19.56 21.41 14.79
C VAL A 20 19.37 20.24 15.75
N ALA A 21 19.18 20.49 17.05
CA ALA A 21 18.96 19.44 18.04
C ALA A 21 17.54 18.84 18.02
N LEU A 22 16.51 19.57 17.58
CA LEU A 22 15.16 19.02 17.40
C LEU A 22 14.99 18.19 16.12
N ALA A 23 15.87 18.35 15.13
CA ALA A 23 15.83 17.58 13.87
C ALA A 23 16.57 16.23 13.96
N ALA A 24 17.27 15.96 15.06
CA ALA A 24 18.07 14.73 15.26
C ALA A 24 17.39 13.70 16.17
N CYS A 25 16.18 13.99 16.66
CA CYS A 25 15.32 13.00 17.28
C CYS A 25 14.26 12.62 16.26
N TRP A 26 13.91 11.34 16.18
CA TRP A 26 12.89 10.76 15.29
C TRP A 26 13.38 10.24 13.94
N THR A 27 14.33 9.31 13.99
CA THR A 27 14.26 8.11 13.13
C THR A 27 14.55 6.90 13.99
N ALA A 28 13.68 6.61 14.96
CA ALA A 28 13.53 5.19 15.30
C ALA A 28 13.11 4.53 13.99
N SER A 29 13.98 3.69 13.42
CA SER A 29 13.59 2.87 12.28
C SER A 29 12.33 2.15 12.71
N ALA A 30 11.17 2.59 12.22
CA ALA A 30 9.95 1.86 12.39
C ALA A 30 10.27 0.45 11.88
N SER A 31 9.99 -0.55 12.71
CA SER A 31 10.07 -1.95 12.25
C SER A 31 9.29 -2.04 10.95
N ALA A 32 9.81 -2.78 9.98
CA ALA A 32 9.00 -3.23 8.86
C ALA A 32 7.76 -3.94 9.42
N ARG A 33 6.65 -3.91 8.67
CA ARG A 33 5.43 -4.68 8.95
C ARG A 33 5.79 -6.12 9.34
N TYR A 34 4.98 -6.79 10.16
CA TYR A 34 5.28 -8.16 10.56
C TYR A 34 4.45 -9.15 9.76
N ALA A 35 5.10 -10.03 8.99
CA ALA A 35 4.44 -11.10 8.28
C ALA A 35 3.70 -12.02 9.28
N ASP A 36 2.38 -12.07 9.15
CA ASP A 36 1.48 -12.92 9.95
C ASP A 36 1.37 -14.30 9.31
N ARG A 37 1.00 -14.33 8.02
CA ARG A 37 0.85 -15.56 7.24
C ARG A 37 1.37 -15.36 5.83
N TRP A 38 1.94 -16.41 5.24
CA TRP A 38 2.50 -16.31 3.91
C TRP A 38 2.27 -17.59 3.09
N TYR A 39 1.38 -17.52 2.11
CA TYR A 39 1.02 -18.65 1.26
C TYR A 39 1.67 -18.53 -0.11
N ARG A 40 2.72 -19.33 -0.31
CA ARG A 40 3.53 -19.35 -1.54
C ARG A 40 2.95 -20.25 -2.64
N MET A 41 1.69 -20.65 -2.49
CA MET A 41 0.87 -21.37 -3.49
C MET A 41 1.59 -22.53 -4.21
N GLY A 42 2.36 -23.33 -3.46
CA GLY A 42 3.09 -24.49 -3.95
C GLY A 42 4.62 -24.33 -3.98
N ASP A 43 5.12 -23.11 -3.83
CA ASP A 43 6.56 -22.82 -3.78
C ASP A 43 7.18 -22.98 -2.37
N ASP A 44 6.38 -23.33 -1.36
CA ASP A 44 6.92 -23.81 -0.09
C ASP A 44 7.56 -25.21 -0.29
N PRO A 45 8.85 -25.40 0.06
CA PRO A 45 9.52 -26.68 -0.15
C PRO A 45 8.85 -27.88 0.52
N ALA A 46 8.09 -27.67 1.60
CA ALA A 46 7.38 -28.74 2.29
C ALA A 46 6.10 -29.17 1.54
N GLN A 47 5.50 -28.33 0.71
CA GLN A 47 4.32 -28.68 -0.10
C GLN A 47 4.65 -29.66 -1.23
N ASN A 48 5.90 -29.70 -1.71
CA ASN A 48 6.33 -30.55 -2.82
C ASN A 48 5.39 -30.45 -4.04
N ALA A 49 4.97 -29.24 -4.40
CA ALA A 49 3.96 -29.04 -5.44
C ALA A 49 4.39 -29.61 -6.80
N SER A 50 3.40 -30.09 -7.54
CA SER A 50 3.55 -30.56 -8.91
C SER A 50 2.28 -30.25 -9.68
N ALA A 51 2.40 -30.11 -11.01
CA ALA A 51 1.27 -29.74 -11.85
C ALA A 51 0.12 -30.74 -11.71
N GLY A 52 -1.07 -30.27 -11.31
CA GLY A 52 -2.22 -31.12 -11.02
C GLY A 52 -3.01 -30.63 -9.82
N PRO A 53 -3.98 -31.44 -9.33
CA PRO A 53 -4.85 -31.04 -8.23
C PRO A 53 -4.08 -30.72 -6.95
N VAL A 54 -4.51 -29.65 -6.26
CA VAL A 54 -4.10 -29.31 -4.91
C VAL A 54 -4.76 -30.32 -3.97
N THR A 55 -4.00 -31.35 -3.60
CA THR A 55 -4.50 -32.49 -2.79
C THR A 55 -4.14 -32.37 -1.30
N THR A 56 -3.38 -31.36 -0.94
CA THR A 56 -2.92 -31.08 0.42
C THR A 56 -3.15 -29.62 0.75
N ASP A 57 -3.09 -29.28 2.03
CA ASP A 57 -3.20 -27.88 2.47
C ASP A 57 -2.12 -27.00 1.82
N THR A 58 -2.45 -25.73 1.65
CA THR A 58 -1.50 -24.68 1.28
C THR A 58 -0.82 -24.17 2.54
N PHE A 59 0.49 -24.32 2.61
CA PHE A 59 1.23 -24.05 3.84
C PHE A 59 1.44 -22.57 4.10
N ASP A 60 1.32 -22.20 5.36
CA ASP A 60 1.75 -20.90 5.87
C ASP A 60 3.26 -20.90 6.13
N SER A 61 4.00 -20.36 5.16
CA SER A 61 5.47 -20.25 5.20
C SER A 61 6.00 -19.23 6.22
N ALA A 62 5.16 -18.37 6.80
CA ALA A 62 5.59 -17.43 7.84
C ALA A 62 5.71 -18.11 9.22
N GLY A 63 4.92 -19.16 9.44
CA GLY A 63 4.85 -19.87 10.71
C GLY A 63 6.02 -20.82 10.97
N SER A 64 6.33 -21.05 12.25
CA SER A 64 7.31 -22.06 12.67
C SER A 64 6.63 -23.35 13.13
N LEU A 65 7.14 -24.49 12.65
CA LEU A 65 6.65 -25.82 13.06
C LEU A 65 6.76 -25.99 14.59
N GLY A 66 5.68 -26.44 15.22
CA GLY A 66 5.61 -26.69 16.67
C GLY A 66 5.32 -25.44 17.52
N MET A 67 5.19 -24.26 16.91
CA MET A 67 4.82 -23.01 17.60
C MET A 67 3.32 -22.69 17.50
N ASN A 68 2.54 -23.56 16.85
CA ASN A 68 1.12 -23.36 16.53
C ASN A 68 0.84 -22.15 15.60
N GLN A 69 1.87 -21.64 14.92
CA GLN A 69 1.78 -20.51 13.98
C GLN A 69 1.40 -20.93 12.55
N LEU A 70 1.22 -22.23 12.28
CA LEU A 70 0.88 -22.70 10.94
C LEU A 70 -0.63 -22.62 10.75
N HIS A 71 -1.07 -21.63 9.98
CA HIS A 71 -2.46 -21.39 9.65
C HIS A 71 -2.73 -21.74 8.20
N ASP A 72 -2.59 -23.01 7.85
CA ASP A 72 -2.67 -23.49 6.47
C ASP A 72 -4.08 -23.31 5.85
N LEU A 73 -4.15 -23.28 4.51
CA LEU A 73 -5.41 -23.22 3.76
C LEU A 73 -5.79 -24.59 3.20
N THR A 74 -6.98 -25.07 3.52
CA THR A 74 -7.50 -26.34 3.01
C THR A 74 -8.24 -26.15 1.68
N PRO A 75 -7.90 -26.89 0.62
CA PRO A 75 -8.61 -26.79 -0.65
C PRO A 75 -10.01 -27.42 -0.59
N SER A 76 -10.95 -26.81 -1.30
CA SER A 76 -12.27 -27.35 -1.63
C SER A 76 -12.47 -27.29 -3.14
N GLY A 77 -13.23 -28.25 -3.69
CA GLY A 77 -13.36 -28.43 -5.14
C GLY A 77 -12.19 -29.25 -5.70
N SER A 78 -11.60 -28.78 -6.79
CA SER A 78 -10.39 -29.34 -7.40
C SER A 78 -9.45 -28.26 -7.96
N PRO A 79 -9.04 -27.26 -7.14
CA PRO A 79 -8.08 -26.26 -7.57
C PRO A 79 -6.77 -26.94 -7.99
N LEU A 80 -6.03 -26.33 -8.93
CA LEU A 80 -4.86 -26.95 -9.55
C LEU A 80 -3.58 -26.14 -9.28
N TYR A 81 -2.49 -26.81 -8.92
CA TYR A 81 -1.16 -26.23 -9.07
C TYR A 81 -0.82 -26.11 -10.55
N VAL A 82 -0.45 -24.90 -10.98
CA VAL A 82 -0.03 -24.59 -12.35
C VAL A 82 1.39 -24.04 -12.31
N ASN A 83 2.24 -24.54 -13.20
CA ASN A 83 3.60 -24.02 -13.35
C ASN A 83 3.55 -22.67 -14.07
N ILE A 84 4.09 -21.64 -13.44
CA ILE A 84 4.11 -20.25 -13.89
C ILE A 84 5.55 -19.71 -14.02
N ALA A 85 6.54 -20.60 -14.10
CA ALA A 85 7.95 -20.22 -14.19
C ALA A 85 8.19 -19.23 -15.35
N GLY A 86 8.61 -18.02 -15.00
CA GLY A 86 8.87 -16.94 -15.97
C GLY A 86 7.63 -16.24 -16.54
N ASP A 87 6.42 -16.55 -16.07
CA ASP A 87 5.17 -15.90 -16.51
C ASP A 87 4.85 -14.65 -15.67
N ARG A 88 5.20 -14.62 -14.38
CA ARG A 88 4.98 -13.46 -13.49
C ARG A 88 6.02 -12.37 -13.74
N PRO A 89 5.67 -11.06 -13.68
CA PRO A 89 6.59 -9.95 -13.98
C PRO A 89 7.60 -9.66 -12.86
N ILE A 90 8.02 -10.68 -12.12
CA ILE A 90 9.04 -10.56 -11.08
C ILE A 90 10.38 -11.15 -11.57
N PRO A 91 11.52 -10.72 -11.03
CA PRO A 91 12.81 -11.31 -11.35
C PRO A 91 12.86 -12.82 -11.10
N ALA A 92 13.42 -13.59 -12.04
CA ALA A 92 13.49 -15.06 -12.02
C ALA A 92 14.35 -15.69 -10.89
N VAL A 93 14.78 -14.89 -9.91
CA VAL A 93 15.63 -15.33 -8.79
C VAL A 93 14.84 -15.90 -7.62
N THR A 94 13.53 -15.65 -7.58
CA THR A 94 12.65 -16.28 -6.60
C THR A 94 12.29 -17.67 -7.12
N ASN A 95 12.34 -18.69 -6.27
CA ASN A 95 11.82 -20.02 -6.61
C ASN A 95 10.28 -19.96 -6.65
N ASN A 96 9.73 -19.15 -7.56
CA ASN A 96 8.32 -18.80 -7.68
C ASN A 96 7.76 -19.40 -8.96
N ASN A 97 7.61 -20.71 -8.96
CA ASN A 97 7.26 -21.48 -10.14
C ASN A 97 5.82 -21.97 -10.13
N TRP A 98 5.08 -21.79 -9.04
CA TRP A 98 3.75 -22.33 -8.87
C TRP A 98 2.73 -21.25 -8.56
N ALA A 99 1.49 -21.51 -8.97
CA ALA A 99 0.31 -20.77 -8.57
C ALA A 99 -0.84 -21.75 -8.43
N ILE A 100 -1.92 -21.33 -7.77
CA ILE A 100 -3.15 -22.10 -7.72
C ILE A 100 -4.15 -21.54 -8.72
N GLN A 101 -4.68 -22.42 -9.57
CA GLN A 101 -5.77 -22.16 -10.51
C GLN A 101 -7.11 -22.51 -9.89
N PHE A 102 -8.07 -21.61 -10.09
CA PHE A 102 -9.48 -21.75 -9.72
C PHE A 102 -10.32 -21.75 -11.00
N ASP A 103 -11.32 -22.64 -11.06
CA ASP A 103 -12.15 -22.85 -12.23
C ASP A 103 -13.37 -21.92 -12.36
N GLY A 104 -13.68 -21.15 -11.31
CA GLY A 104 -14.86 -20.27 -11.24
C GLY A 104 -16.18 -20.98 -11.03
N VAL A 105 -16.18 -22.22 -10.55
CA VAL A 105 -17.38 -23.03 -10.31
C VAL A 105 -17.50 -23.45 -8.84
N ASP A 106 -16.52 -24.17 -8.31
CA ASP A 106 -16.55 -24.67 -6.93
C ASP A 106 -15.17 -24.73 -6.23
N ASP A 107 -14.12 -24.25 -6.90
CA ASP A 107 -12.77 -24.17 -6.37
C ASP A 107 -12.61 -23.02 -5.37
N TYR A 108 -12.08 -23.31 -4.18
CA TYR A 108 -11.59 -22.30 -3.23
C TYR A 108 -10.62 -22.91 -2.22
N LEU A 109 -9.89 -22.07 -1.49
CA LEU A 109 -9.12 -22.46 -0.31
C LEU A 109 -9.75 -21.85 0.93
N LEU A 110 -9.77 -22.59 2.03
CA LEU A 110 -10.36 -22.17 3.31
C LEU A 110 -9.30 -22.20 4.41
N GLY A 111 -9.10 -21.06 5.07
CA GLY A 111 -8.23 -20.91 6.23
C GLY A 111 -8.98 -20.45 7.46
N PRO A 112 -8.30 -20.40 8.62
CA PRO A 112 -8.87 -19.75 9.78
C PRO A 112 -9.02 -18.26 9.53
N ASN A 113 -10.03 -17.67 10.16
CA ASN A 113 -10.33 -16.25 10.07
C ASN A 113 -9.13 -15.38 10.47
N LEU A 114 -9.01 -14.21 9.86
CA LEU A 114 -7.98 -13.25 10.22
C LEU A 114 -8.50 -12.32 11.34
N ASN A 115 -9.74 -11.80 11.27
CA ASN A 115 -10.39 -10.95 12.31
C ASN A 115 -9.64 -9.66 12.69
N ASN A 116 -9.97 -8.94 13.76
CA ASN A 116 -8.99 -8.03 14.35
C ASN A 116 -7.72 -8.81 14.79
N PRO A 117 -6.48 -8.34 14.52
CA PRO A 117 -5.25 -9.04 14.93
C PRO A 117 -5.20 -9.44 16.41
N SER A 118 -5.64 -8.58 17.32
CA SER A 118 -5.69 -8.86 18.76
C SER A 118 -6.67 -9.97 19.17
N GLN A 119 -7.51 -10.42 18.24
CA GLN A 119 -8.53 -11.46 18.43
C GLN A 119 -8.36 -12.63 17.44
N SER A 120 -7.33 -12.58 16.60
CA SER A 120 -7.11 -13.60 15.58
C SER A 120 -6.77 -14.95 16.21
N ILE A 121 -6.90 -16.02 15.42
CA ILE A 121 -6.45 -17.35 15.85
C ILE A 121 -4.95 -17.36 16.18
N ALA A 122 -4.16 -16.54 15.48
CA ALA A 122 -2.72 -16.42 15.67
C ALA A 122 -2.38 -15.86 17.05
N GLN A 123 -3.15 -14.87 17.52
CA GLN A 123 -3.03 -14.32 18.87
C GLN A 123 -3.53 -15.28 19.95
N THR A 124 -4.72 -15.84 19.74
CA THR A 124 -5.44 -16.57 20.81
C THR A 124 -4.92 -17.98 21.00
N THR A 125 -4.43 -18.62 19.94
CA THR A 125 -3.91 -19.98 19.98
C THR A 125 -2.56 -20.12 19.31
N GLY A 126 -2.25 -19.31 18.29
CA GLY A 126 -1.05 -19.47 17.45
C GLY A 126 0.26 -18.97 18.03
N GLY A 127 0.25 -18.46 19.27
CA GLY A 127 1.47 -18.06 19.98
C GLY A 127 2.03 -16.70 19.54
N GLU A 128 1.37 -16.00 18.62
CA GLU A 128 1.69 -14.62 18.28
C GLU A 128 1.29 -13.67 19.41
N ASN A 129 1.89 -12.47 19.45
CA ASN A 129 1.60 -11.44 20.46
C ASN A 129 1.11 -10.12 19.84
N TYR A 130 -0.08 -10.17 19.28
CA TYR A 130 -0.86 -9.07 18.73
C TYR A 130 -1.71 -8.34 19.78
N ALA A 131 -1.34 -8.40 21.07
CA ALA A 131 -2.05 -7.68 22.11
C ALA A 131 -2.04 -6.15 21.84
N GLY A 132 -3.23 -5.58 21.61
CA GLY A 132 -3.39 -4.16 21.28
C GLY A 132 -3.06 -3.80 19.83
N ILE A 133 -2.88 -4.79 18.96
CA ILE A 133 -2.70 -4.61 17.52
C ILE A 133 -4.05 -4.70 16.83
N GLU A 134 -4.38 -3.67 16.07
CA GLU A 134 -5.67 -3.54 15.38
C GLU A 134 -5.51 -3.40 13.87
N ASP A 135 -4.28 -3.30 13.36
CA ASP A 135 -3.99 -2.95 11.97
C ASP A 135 -3.29 -4.09 11.23
N ARG A 136 -3.57 -4.18 9.93
CA ARG A 136 -3.05 -5.22 9.05
C ARG A 136 -3.24 -4.89 7.58
N GLY A 137 -2.68 -5.73 6.73
CA GLY A 137 -3.02 -5.76 5.32
C GLY A 137 -2.73 -7.13 4.73
N TYR A 138 -2.98 -7.22 3.43
CA TYR A 138 -2.50 -8.32 2.61
C TYR A 138 -2.04 -7.81 1.25
N GLN A 139 -1.26 -8.64 0.58
CA GLN A 139 -0.94 -8.49 -0.83
C GLN A 139 -0.79 -9.84 -1.51
N PHE A 140 -1.06 -9.88 -2.81
CA PHE A 140 -0.97 -11.10 -3.61
C PHE A 140 -0.88 -10.78 -5.10
N TRP A 141 -0.57 -11.81 -5.89
CA TRP A 141 -0.62 -11.77 -7.34
C TRP A 141 -1.86 -12.51 -7.86
N VAL A 142 -2.51 -11.95 -8.88
CA VAL A 142 -3.68 -12.55 -9.52
C VAL A 142 -3.60 -12.46 -11.04
N LYS A 143 -4.08 -13.49 -11.74
CA LYS A 143 -4.26 -13.51 -13.19
C LYS A 143 -5.68 -13.98 -13.56
N PRO A 144 -6.66 -13.06 -13.67
CA PRO A 144 -8.03 -13.42 -14.02
C PRO A 144 -8.09 -14.03 -15.43
N GLN A 145 -8.77 -15.16 -15.61
CA GLN A 145 -8.92 -15.81 -16.92
C GLN A 145 -10.27 -15.49 -17.56
N SER A 146 -11.29 -15.21 -16.75
CA SER A 146 -12.59 -14.70 -17.20
C SER A 146 -13.19 -13.72 -16.20
N LEU A 147 -14.20 -12.97 -16.64
CA LEU A 147 -15.03 -12.13 -15.77
C LEU A 147 -16.29 -12.89 -15.38
N PRO A 148 -16.85 -12.65 -14.17
CA PRO A 148 -18.12 -13.24 -13.79
C PRO A 148 -19.24 -12.73 -14.72
N ALA A 149 -20.17 -13.62 -15.09
CA ALA A 149 -21.29 -13.24 -15.95
C ALA A 149 -22.20 -12.18 -15.31
N THR A 150 -22.32 -12.21 -13.99
CA THR A 150 -23.09 -11.26 -13.16
C THR A 150 -22.39 -11.05 -11.82
N GLY A 151 -22.55 -9.87 -11.22
CA GLY A 151 -22.04 -9.62 -9.87
C GLY A 151 -20.53 -9.44 -9.84
N SER A 152 -19.85 -10.18 -8.96
CA SER A 152 -18.40 -10.15 -8.76
C SER A 152 -17.82 -11.56 -8.62
N ALA A 153 -16.52 -11.68 -8.87
CA ALA A 153 -15.72 -12.86 -8.59
C ALA A 153 -14.67 -12.47 -7.55
N VAL A 154 -14.61 -13.21 -6.45
CA VAL A 154 -13.87 -12.83 -5.25
C VAL A 154 -12.57 -13.61 -5.16
N MET A 155 -11.45 -12.89 -5.00
CA MET A 155 -10.13 -13.49 -4.97
C MET A 155 -9.68 -13.81 -3.55
N VAL A 156 -9.90 -12.89 -2.62
CA VAL A 156 -9.58 -13.02 -1.20
C VAL A 156 -10.71 -12.38 -0.42
N ASP A 157 -11.18 -13.08 0.60
CA ASP A 157 -12.30 -12.68 1.45
C ASP A 157 -12.06 -13.14 2.89
N ASP A 158 -12.02 -12.22 3.83
CA ASP A 158 -11.96 -12.49 5.28
C ASP A 158 -13.30 -12.18 5.95
N GLY A 159 -14.39 -12.55 5.28
CA GLY A 159 -15.74 -12.18 5.67
C GLY A 159 -16.00 -10.69 5.45
N GLU A 160 -16.62 -10.05 6.43
CA GLU A 160 -17.02 -8.65 6.29
C GLU A 160 -15.84 -7.67 6.36
N GLU A 161 -14.63 -8.12 6.69
CA GLU A 161 -13.51 -7.24 7.07
C GLU A 161 -12.71 -6.73 5.88
N HIS A 162 -12.30 -7.65 5.02
CA HIS A 162 -11.61 -7.31 3.80
C HIS A 162 -12.00 -8.27 2.70
N GLU A 163 -12.23 -7.70 1.53
CA GLU A 163 -12.46 -8.47 0.33
C GLU A 163 -11.83 -7.75 -0.85
N PHE A 164 -11.27 -8.51 -1.80
CA PHE A 164 -10.87 -8.00 -3.09
C PHE A 164 -11.51 -8.82 -4.20
N ARG A 165 -12.21 -8.13 -5.11
CA ARG A 165 -12.96 -8.76 -6.20
C ARG A 165 -12.81 -8.06 -7.53
N VAL A 166 -13.21 -8.75 -8.59
CA VAL A 166 -13.42 -8.18 -9.92
C VAL A 166 -14.92 -8.20 -10.24
N THR A 167 -15.44 -7.06 -10.69
CA THR A 167 -16.86 -6.91 -11.08
C THR A 167 -17.13 -7.54 -12.45
N SER A 168 -18.40 -7.85 -12.75
CA SER A 168 -18.82 -8.31 -14.08
C SER A 168 -18.58 -7.26 -15.19
N THR A 169 -18.39 -5.99 -14.81
CA THR A 169 -17.95 -4.91 -15.71
C THR A 169 -16.45 -4.85 -15.93
N GLY A 170 -15.67 -5.69 -15.26
CA GLY A 170 -14.22 -5.79 -15.43
C GLY A 170 -13.42 -4.75 -14.66
N PHE A 171 -13.98 -4.13 -13.63
CA PHE A 171 -13.26 -3.21 -12.73
C PHE A 171 -12.92 -3.88 -11.40
N TRP A 172 -11.77 -3.54 -10.84
CA TRP A 172 -11.38 -3.96 -9.49
C TRP A 172 -12.28 -3.32 -8.44
N SER A 173 -12.57 -4.07 -7.37
CA SER A 173 -13.42 -3.60 -6.29
C SER A 173 -12.90 -4.08 -4.93
N PRO A 174 -12.07 -3.29 -4.23
CA PRO A 174 -11.78 -3.55 -2.82
C PRO A 174 -13.02 -3.28 -1.97
N GLU A 175 -13.13 -4.03 -0.88
CA GLU A 175 -14.18 -3.88 0.12
C GLU A 175 -13.57 -3.91 1.53
N THR A 176 -14.16 -3.11 2.42
CA THR A 176 -13.86 -3.09 3.84
C THR A 176 -15.16 -2.85 4.59
N ARG A 177 -15.50 -3.71 5.55
CA ARG A 177 -16.70 -3.60 6.39
C ARG A 177 -18.02 -3.45 5.61
N ASN A 178 -18.28 -4.35 4.66
CA ASN A 178 -19.48 -4.30 3.80
C ASN A 178 -19.59 -3.04 2.90
N SER A 179 -18.51 -2.27 2.79
CA SER A 179 -18.42 -1.12 1.90
C SER A 179 -17.50 -1.48 0.75
N ALA A 180 -18.08 -1.70 -0.42
CA ALA A 180 -17.32 -1.95 -1.62
C ALA A 180 -17.21 -0.71 -2.49
N LEU A 181 -16.03 -0.51 -3.07
CA LEU A 181 -15.81 0.52 -4.07
C LEU A 181 -15.45 -0.09 -5.40
N THR A 182 -16.16 0.26 -6.46
CA THR A 182 -15.70 -0.04 -7.81
C THR A 182 -14.70 1.03 -8.24
N THR A 183 -13.46 0.63 -8.50
CA THR A 183 -12.40 1.55 -8.94
C THR A 183 -12.56 1.92 -10.42
N THR A 184 -11.78 2.89 -10.89
CA THR A 184 -11.67 3.21 -12.32
C THR A 184 -10.66 2.32 -13.06
N THR A 185 -9.94 1.46 -12.32
CA THR A 185 -8.90 0.58 -12.86
C THR A 185 -9.52 -0.75 -13.31
N ALA A 186 -9.39 -1.04 -14.60
CA ALA A 186 -9.88 -2.27 -15.19
C ALA A 186 -8.94 -3.46 -14.92
N ALA A 187 -9.53 -4.62 -14.65
CA ALA A 187 -8.85 -5.89 -14.66
C ALA A 187 -8.52 -6.29 -16.10
N THR A 188 -7.27 -6.67 -16.35
CA THR A 188 -6.85 -7.20 -17.65
C THR A 188 -6.81 -8.73 -17.58
N LEU A 189 -7.64 -9.39 -18.39
CA LEU A 189 -7.66 -10.85 -18.43
C LEU A 189 -6.33 -11.41 -18.94
N ASN A 190 -5.90 -12.52 -18.37
CA ASN A 190 -4.67 -13.25 -18.67
C ASN A 190 -3.40 -12.41 -18.46
N VAL A 191 -3.44 -11.39 -17.60
CA VAL A 191 -2.29 -10.58 -17.21
C VAL A 191 -2.14 -10.61 -15.69
N TRP A 192 -0.92 -10.90 -15.21
CA TRP A 192 -0.61 -10.84 -13.79
C TRP A 192 -0.77 -9.42 -13.26
N THR A 193 -1.49 -9.30 -12.17
CA THR A 193 -1.76 -8.05 -11.46
C THR A 193 -1.40 -8.25 -10.00
N HIS A 194 -0.61 -7.34 -9.43
CA HIS A 194 -0.37 -7.30 -8.00
C HIS A 194 -1.48 -6.50 -7.33
N ILE A 195 -1.98 -7.02 -6.22
CA ILE A 195 -3.03 -6.41 -5.40
C ILE A 195 -2.45 -6.21 -4.01
N SER A 196 -2.70 -5.04 -3.42
CA SER A 196 -2.43 -4.78 -2.01
C SER A 196 -3.59 -4.02 -1.38
N GLN A 197 -4.00 -4.45 -0.19
CA GLN A 197 -4.98 -3.75 0.62
C GLN A 197 -4.46 -3.66 2.05
N VAL A 198 -4.44 -2.46 2.61
CA VAL A 198 -3.81 -2.18 3.90
C VAL A 198 -4.68 -1.26 4.73
N ARG A 199 -4.87 -1.60 6.00
CA ARG A 199 -5.42 -0.73 7.02
C ARG A 199 -4.31 -0.33 8.00
N PRO A 200 -3.70 0.86 7.85
CA PRO A 200 -2.47 1.18 8.57
C PRO A 200 -2.65 1.92 9.90
N ASN A 201 -3.78 2.59 10.14
CA ASN A 201 -3.98 3.45 11.31
C ASN A 201 -5.43 3.38 11.87
N GLY A 202 -5.94 2.19 12.12
CA GLY A 202 -7.27 1.93 12.63
C GLY A 202 -8.37 2.46 11.71
N VAL A 203 -9.49 2.90 12.30
CA VAL A 203 -10.63 3.45 11.54
C VAL A 203 -10.28 4.75 10.84
N ALA A 204 -9.48 5.59 11.48
CA ALA A 204 -9.11 6.91 10.98
C ALA A 204 -8.15 6.81 9.77
N GLY A 205 -7.29 5.80 9.74
CA GLY A 205 -6.43 5.48 8.60
C GLY A 205 -7.17 4.84 7.43
N GLY A 206 -8.34 4.23 7.69
CA GLY A 206 -9.11 3.56 6.66
C GLY A 206 -8.38 2.36 6.04
N SER A 207 -8.97 1.77 5.00
CA SER A 207 -8.35 0.79 4.12
C SER A 207 -7.90 1.46 2.83
N LEU A 208 -6.64 1.27 2.50
CA LEU A 208 -5.95 1.77 1.32
C LEU A 208 -5.76 0.62 0.35
N SER A 209 -5.89 0.85 -0.94
CA SER A 209 -5.78 -0.22 -1.94
C SER A 209 -4.96 0.20 -3.15
N TRP A 210 -4.08 -0.70 -3.58
CA TRP A 210 -3.23 -0.54 -4.75
C TRP A 210 -3.43 -1.69 -5.75
N VAL A 211 -3.33 -1.35 -7.03
CA VAL A 211 -3.30 -2.29 -8.15
C VAL A 211 -2.02 -2.03 -8.93
N ASN A 212 -1.15 -3.03 -9.02
CA ASN A 212 0.20 -2.89 -9.58
C ASN A 212 0.93 -1.69 -8.96
N GLY A 213 0.89 -1.56 -7.63
CA GLY A 213 1.50 -0.45 -6.90
C GLY A 213 0.85 0.92 -7.11
N ILE A 214 -0.17 1.07 -7.96
CA ILE A 214 -0.90 2.33 -8.16
C ILE A 214 -2.06 2.45 -7.19
N ALA A 215 -2.21 3.58 -6.52
CA ALA A 215 -3.31 3.83 -5.59
C ALA A 215 -4.64 3.90 -6.37
N VAL A 216 -5.64 3.11 -5.96
CA VAL A 216 -6.93 3.03 -6.67
C VAL A 216 -8.13 3.29 -5.78
N ALA A 217 -8.01 3.07 -4.47
CA ALA A 217 -9.10 3.30 -3.54
C ALA A 217 -8.62 3.62 -2.14
N SER A 218 -9.42 4.41 -1.43
CA SER A 218 -9.24 4.74 -0.03
C SER A 218 -10.59 4.78 0.67
N GLN A 219 -10.78 3.95 1.70
CA GLN A 219 -12.06 3.74 2.37
C GLN A 219 -11.94 3.98 3.85
N THR A 220 -12.93 4.60 4.48
CA THR A 220 -13.08 4.50 5.93
C THR A 220 -13.74 3.17 6.28
N GLY A 221 -13.32 2.51 7.34
CA GLY A 221 -13.92 1.24 7.77
C GLY A 221 -13.40 0.80 9.13
N ASP A 222 -14.17 -0.03 9.82
CA ASP A 222 -13.76 -0.63 11.08
C ASP A 222 -13.75 -2.15 10.96
N TYR A 223 -13.19 -2.86 11.94
CA TYR A 223 -13.35 -4.31 12.04
C TYR A 223 -14.62 -4.66 12.83
N ASP A 224 -15.27 -5.75 12.46
CA ASP A 224 -16.10 -6.53 13.36
C ASP A 224 -15.24 -7.38 14.32
N LEU A 225 -15.22 -6.95 15.58
CA LEU A 225 -14.50 -7.64 16.65
C LEU A 225 -15.08 -9.03 16.99
N LEU A 226 -16.20 -9.42 16.37
CA LEU A 226 -16.90 -10.68 16.63
C LEU A 226 -17.01 -11.58 15.39
N GLY A 227 -16.40 -11.19 14.26
CA GLY A 227 -16.38 -12.03 13.06
C GLY A 227 -15.85 -13.43 13.37
N THR A 228 -16.46 -14.46 12.81
CA THR A 228 -15.93 -15.84 12.90
C THR A 228 -15.74 -16.46 11.52
N THR A 229 -15.95 -15.67 10.48
CA THR A 229 -15.89 -16.11 9.09
C THR A 229 -14.45 -16.38 8.70
N GLY A 230 -14.17 -17.60 8.24
CA GLY A 230 -12.82 -18.00 7.81
C GLY A 230 -12.32 -17.22 6.60
N LEU A 231 -11.00 -17.16 6.45
CA LEU A 231 -10.37 -16.66 5.23
C LEU A 231 -10.72 -17.58 4.06
N VAL A 232 -11.27 -17.04 2.99
CA VAL A 232 -11.55 -17.74 1.74
C VAL A 232 -10.70 -17.13 0.63
N VAL A 233 -10.03 -17.99 -0.15
CA VAL A 233 -9.28 -17.61 -1.34
C VAL A 233 -9.91 -18.26 -2.56
N GLY A 234 -10.21 -17.47 -3.58
CA GLY A 234 -10.85 -17.93 -4.82
C GLY A 234 -12.38 -18.00 -4.78
N ALA A 235 -13.01 -17.61 -3.67
CA ALA A 235 -14.46 -17.42 -3.59
C ALA A 235 -14.84 -16.42 -2.49
N ASN A 236 -16.14 -16.15 -2.34
CA ASN A 236 -16.63 -15.29 -1.27
C ASN A 236 -16.89 -16.06 0.03
N ALA A 237 -16.56 -15.44 1.14
CA ALA A 237 -16.91 -15.87 2.48
C ALA A 237 -18.29 -15.28 2.80
N SER A 238 -19.36 -16.01 2.42
CA SER A 238 -20.75 -15.54 2.46
C SER A 238 -21.10 -14.67 3.69
N PRO A 239 -21.60 -13.43 3.51
CA PRO A 239 -22.14 -12.63 4.61
C PRO A 239 -23.55 -13.14 4.94
N ASP A 240 -23.77 -13.62 6.17
CA ASP A 240 -25.11 -14.03 6.63
C ASP A 240 -25.75 -13.01 7.59
N GLY A 241 -25.09 -11.86 7.83
CA GLY A 241 -25.57 -10.81 8.73
C GLY A 241 -25.71 -11.25 10.20
N VAL A 242 -25.22 -12.45 10.58
CA VAL A 242 -25.30 -13.01 11.93
C VAL A 242 -24.14 -14.00 12.23
N GLY A 243 -22.94 -13.77 11.68
CA GLY A 243 -21.74 -14.55 12.03
C GLY A 243 -21.78 -16.04 11.65
N GLY A 244 -22.22 -16.38 10.45
CA GLY A 244 -22.40 -17.77 10.00
C GLY A 244 -21.63 -18.16 8.75
N THR A 245 -21.09 -19.36 8.88
CA THR A 245 -20.30 -20.17 7.96
C THR A 245 -21.15 -20.85 6.86
N THR A 246 -21.93 -20.13 6.06
CA THR A 246 -22.63 -20.80 4.94
C THR A 246 -21.67 -21.15 3.81
N ILE A 247 -21.06 -22.32 3.97
CA ILE A 247 -20.49 -23.14 2.91
C ILE A 247 -21.68 -23.81 2.18
N PRO A 248 -21.78 -23.73 0.85
CA PRO A 248 -20.76 -23.25 -0.08
C PRO A 248 -20.87 -21.75 -0.45
N PRO A 249 -19.75 -21.13 -0.86
CA PRO A 249 -19.72 -19.82 -1.53
C PRO A 249 -20.63 -19.76 -2.77
N VAL A 250 -20.92 -18.56 -3.26
CA VAL A 250 -21.71 -18.32 -4.48
C VAL A 250 -20.99 -17.51 -5.56
N ALA A 251 -19.86 -16.88 -5.22
CA ALA A 251 -19.07 -16.06 -6.14
C ALA A 251 -17.64 -16.61 -6.26
N TYR A 252 -17.42 -17.45 -7.26
CA TYR A 252 -16.14 -18.14 -7.49
C TYR A 252 -15.27 -17.39 -8.49
N PHE A 253 -13.97 -17.39 -8.24
CA PHE A 253 -12.96 -16.81 -9.10
C PHE A 253 -12.48 -17.80 -10.17
N ASN A 254 -12.31 -17.32 -11.39
CA ASN A 254 -11.74 -18.08 -12.50
C ASN A 254 -10.40 -17.44 -12.91
N GLY A 255 -9.29 -18.06 -12.52
CA GLY A 255 -7.95 -17.53 -12.77
C GLY A 255 -6.87 -18.14 -11.88
N LEU A 256 -5.72 -17.48 -11.80
CA LEU A 256 -4.59 -17.87 -10.95
C LEU A 256 -4.44 -16.90 -9.77
N ILE A 257 -4.08 -17.41 -8.59
CA ILE A 257 -3.61 -16.63 -7.44
C ILE A 257 -2.27 -17.18 -6.97
N ASP A 258 -1.37 -16.29 -6.56
CA ASP A 258 -0.02 -16.61 -6.10
C ASP A 258 0.46 -15.62 -5.01
N GLU A 259 1.39 -16.07 -4.16
CA GLU A 259 2.08 -15.31 -3.12
C GLU A 259 1.15 -14.44 -2.26
N LEU A 260 0.15 -15.07 -1.62
CA LEU A 260 -0.74 -14.37 -0.68
C LEU A 260 0.00 -14.16 0.65
N GLU A 261 0.40 -12.93 0.89
CA GLU A 261 1.05 -12.52 2.13
C GLU A 261 0.08 -11.66 2.95
N LEU A 262 0.00 -11.97 4.24
CA LEU A 262 -0.79 -11.24 5.23
C LEU A 262 0.13 -10.77 6.34
N PHE A 263 -0.10 -9.55 6.82
CA PHE A 263 0.81 -8.90 7.76
C PHE A 263 0.08 -8.01 8.74
N VAL A 264 0.63 -7.85 9.93
CA VAL A 264 0.13 -6.96 10.98
C VAL A 264 0.99 -5.71 11.13
N LEU A 265 0.37 -4.63 11.60
CA LEU A 265 0.94 -3.30 11.71
C LEU A 265 0.61 -2.69 13.08
N GLY A 266 1.37 -1.70 13.52
CA GLY A 266 1.16 -0.96 14.75
C GLY A 266 1.95 -1.50 15.94
N GLY A 267 1.93 -0.74 17.04
CA GLY A 267 2.62 -1.11 18.28
C GLY A 267 4.10 -1.43 18.08
N SER A 268 4.52 -2.65 18.43
CA SER A 268 5.89 -3.13 18.23
C SER A 268 6.21 -3.56 16.80
N TYR A 269 5.22 -3.69 15.93
CA TYR A 269 5.37 -4.18 14.55
C TYR A 269 5.51 -3.06 13.52
N GLY A 270 5.63 -1.81 13.97
CA GLY A 270 5.90 -0.66 13.10
C GLY A 270 4.70 -0.20 12.29
N ALA A 271 4.92 0.44 11.14
CA ALA A 271 3.87 0.97 10.28
C ALA A 271 4.13 0.54 8.84
N PHE A 272 3.06 0.47 8.04
CA PHE A 272 3.21 0.20 6.62
C PHE A 272 3.92 1.36 5.93
N ALA A 273 4.99 1.04 5.21
CA ALA A 273 5.75 1.99 4.40
C ALA A 273 5.71 1.52 2.95
N TYR A 274 4.91 2.18 2.11
CA TYR A 274 4.73 1.82 0.69
C TYR A 274 6.05 1.55 -0.04
N THR A 275 7.08 2.39 0.18
CA THR A 275 8.39 2.26 -0.49
C THR A 275 9.24 1.06 -0.05
N LYS A 276 8.77 0.29 0.93
CA LYS A 276 9.43 -0.91 1.48
C LYS A 276 8.53 -2.13 1.48
N ASP A 277 7.23 -1.92 1.64
CA ASP A 277 6.29 -2.98 1.97
C ASP A 277 5.35 -3.33 0.81
N ASN A 278 5.22 -2.46 -0.21
CA ASN A 278 4.43 -2.77 -1.39
C ASN A 278 5.24 -3.62 -2.37
N GLY A 279 4.92 -4.90 -2.48
CA GLY A 279 5.66 -5.88 -3.27
C GLY A 279 5.77 -5.52 -4.76
N TYR A 280 4.75 -4.89 -5.35
CA TYR A 280 4.91 -4.42 -6.74
C TYR A 280 5.99 -3.34 -6.86
N PHE A 281 5.97 -2.36 -5.95
CA PHE A 281 6.95 -1.29 -5.97
C PHE A 281 8.37 -1.82 -5.79
N THR A 282 8.58 -2.66 -4.78
CA THR A 282 9.90 -3.19 -4.41
C THR A 282 10.39 -4.26 -5.38
N ASP A 283 9.52 -5.16 -5.84
CA ASP A 283 9.94 -6.39 -6.52
C ASP A 283 9.88 -6.25 -8.04
N VAL A 284 9.09 -5.31 -8.56
CA VAL A 284 8.88 -5.12 -10.01
C VAL A 284 9.31 -3.73 -10.45
N PHE A 285 8.69 -2.69 -9.88
CA PHE A 285 8.91 -1.33 -10.36
C PHE A 285 10.36 -0.89 -10.16
N LEU A 286 10.86 -0.87 -8.92
CA LEU A 286 12.22 -0.39 -8.63
C LEU A 286 13.29 -1.14 -9.45
N PRO A 287 13.35 -2.50 -9.47
CA PRO A 287 14.30 -3.23 -10.30
C PRO A 287 14.21 -2.93 -11.80
N SER A 288 13.02 -2.56 -12.30
CA SER A 288 12.83 -2.19 -13.70
C SER A 288 13.35 -0.80 -14.05
N GLN A 289 13.49 0.10 -13.08
CA GLN A 289 13.95 1.47 -13.32
C GLN A 289 15.47 1.56 -13.45
N ALA A 290 16.22 0.91 -12.54
CA ALA A 290 17.67 0.96 -12.55
C ALA A 290 18.31 -0.32 -12.02
N ALA A 291 19.48 -0.69 -12.56
CA ALA A 291 20.30 -1.78 -12.01
C ALA A 291 20.72 -1.49 -10.55
N ALA A 292 20.77 -0.21 -10.17
CA ALA A 292 20.95 0.23 -8.79
C ALA A 292 19.84 -0.23 -7.85
N TYR A 293 18.73 -0.78 -8.33
CA TYR A 293 17.62 -1.34 -7.56
C TYR A 293 17.45 -2.86 -7.72
N SER A 294 18.51 -3.58 -8.13
CA SER A 294 18.54 -5.05 -8.21
C SER A 294 17.86 -5.76 -7.02
N TYR A 295 17.06 -6.79 -7.31
CA TYR A 295 16.38 -7.62 -6.30
C TYR A 295 17.38 -8.26 -5.32
N VAL A 296 17.16 -8.08 -4.02
CA VAL A 296 17.89 -8.72 -2.92
C VAL A 296 16.88 -9.15 -1.88
N ASP A 297 16.79 -10.45 -1.63
CA ASP A 297 15.94 -11.03 -0.58
C ASP A 297 16.86 -11.68 0.45
N ALA A 298 17.16 -10.94 1.50
CA ALA A 298 18.19 -11.22 2.48
C ALA A 298 17.65 -11.32 3.91
N THR A 299 16.79 -10.41 4.35
CA THR A 299 16.28 -10.40 5.73
C THR A 299 14.98 -9.60 5.85
N GLY A 300 13.87 -10.32 5.83
CA GLY A 300 12.57 -9.82 6.23
C GLY A 300 12.40 -9.67 7.75
N PRO A 301 11.21 -9.23 8.19
CA PRO A 301 10.88 -8.92 9.59
C PRO A 301 11.10 -10.06 10.60
N ARG A 302 11.02 -11.31 10.14
CA ARG A 302 11.26 -12.52 10.95
C ARG A 302 12.72 -12.98 10.96
N GLY A 303 13.64 -12.23 10.34
CA GLY A 303 15.07 -12.51 10.36
C GLY A 303 15.56 -13.50 9.29
N GLY A 304 14.76 -13.75 8.26
CA GLY A 304 15.11 -14.57 7.09
C GLY A 304 14.48 -14.01 5.81
N PRO A 305 14.79 -14.57 4.63
CA PRO A 305 14.17 -14.18 3.36
C PRO A 305 12.65 -14.20 3.45
N ASP A 306 12.00 -13.13 3.01
CA ASP A 306 10.54 -12.96 3.04
C ASP A 306 9.93 -12.86 1.64
N GLY A 307 10.72 -13.14 0.60
CA GLY A 307 10.23 -13.13 -0.78
C GLY A 307 10.04 -11.72 -1.36
N HIS A 308 10.50 -10.69 -0.66
CA HIS A 308 10.49 -9.31 -1.14
C HIS A 308 11.90 -8.77 -1.38
N ASN A 309 11.96 -7.70 -2.18
CA ASN A 309 13.19 -6.97 -2.40
C ASN A 309 13.49 -6.04 -1.22
N ASP A 310 14.50 -6.40 -0.43
CA ASP A 310 15.05 -5.60 0.67
C ASP A 310 15.80 -4.36 0.20
N LYS A 311 15.98 -4.17 -1.11
CA LYS A 311 16.66 -2.99 -1.63
C LYS A 311 15.73 -1.79 -1.59
N VAL A 312 15.89 -1.03 -0.52
CA VAL A 312 15.12 0.19 -0.25
C VAL A 312 15.37 1.26 -1.31
N TRP A 313 14.29 1.89 -1.76
CA TRP A 313 14.33 3.13 -2.54
C TRP A 313 15.24 4.19 -1.89
N VAL A 314 16.05 4.88 -2.70
CA VAL A 314 16.90 5.95 -2.20
C VAL A 314 16.04 7.17 -1.93
N ALA A 315 15.77 7.48 -0.65
CA ALA A 315 14.92 8.62 -0.29
C ALA A 315 15.36 9.92 -0.99
N GLY A 316 14.46 10.52 -1.76
CA GLY A 316 14.70 11.73 -2.58
C GLY A 316 15.14 11.46 -4.03
N ASP A 317 15.32 10.21 -4.44
CA ASP A 317 15.48 9.81 -5.84
C ASP A 317 14.11 9.75 -6.53
N ILE A 318 13.66 10.90 -7.04
CA ILE A 318 12.32 11.09 -7.63
C ILE A 318 12.27 10.50 -9.05
N ASN A 319 13.41 10.48 -9.76
CA ASN A 319 13.45 9.94 -11.11
C ASN A 319 13.73 8.42 -11.17
N PHE A 320 13.98 7.80 -10.01
CA PHE A 320 14.24 6.37 -9.81
C PHE A 320 15.51 5.84 -10.49
N ASP A 321 16.53 6.68 -10.67
CA ASP A 321 17.80 6.30 -11.31
C ASP A 321 18.83 5.68 -10.34
N GLY A 322 18.51 5.64 -9.05
CA GLY A 322 19.33 5.13 -7.96
C GLY A 322 20.30 6.16 -7.38
N GLN A 323 20.23 7.43 -7.80
CA GLN A 323 21.10 8.51 -7.34
C GLN A 323 20.30 9.73 -6.92
N LYS A 324 20.90 10.57 -6.06
CA LYS A 324 20.35 11.87 -5.67
C LYS A 324 21.08 12.96 -6.42
N THR A 325 20.43 13.55 -7.42
CA THR A 325 21.03 14.49 -8.36
C THR A 325 20.16 15.73 -8.56
N GLN A 326 20.59 16.63 -9.43
CA GLN A 326 19.77 17.77 -9.82
C GLN A 326 18.52 17.35 -10.60
N ALA A 327 18.55 16.18 -11.27
CA ALA A 327 17.41 15.70 -12.04
C ALA A 327 16.19 15.40 -11.16
N ASP A 328 16.41 14.92 -9.94
CA ASP A 328 15.34 14.69 -8.95
C ASP A 328 14.70 15.99 -8.49
N VAL A 329 15.53 17.01 -8.26
CA VAL A 329 15.05 18.35 -7.91
C VAL A 329 14.23 18.95 -9.06
N ASP A 330 14.68 18.77 -10.30
CA ASP A 330 13.97 19.25 -11.48
C ASP A 330 12.64 18.49 -11.66
N ALA A 331 12.60 17.19 -11.36
CA ALA A 331 11.38 16.38 -11.36
C ALA A 331 10.39 16.83 -10.27
N PHE A 332 10.86 17.11 -9.05
CA PHE A 332 10.05 17.70 -7.98
C PHE A 332 9.40 19.03 -8.42
N VAL A 333 10.19 19.91 -9.05
CA VAL A 333 9.66 21.17 -9.57
C VAL A 333 8.62 20.92 -10.66
N ALA A 334 8.83 19.93 -11.54
CA ALA A 334 7.88 19.60 -12.59
C ALA A 334 6.55 19.06 -12.06
N GLY A 335 6.56 18.29 -10.98
CA GLY A 335 5.36 17.76 -10.34
C GLY A 335 4.79 18.62 -9.21
N TRP A 336 5.37 19.80 -8.93
CA TRP A 336 4.86 20.71 -7.90
C TRP A 336 3.35 20.97 -8.04
N ARG A 337 2.57 20.71 -6.97
CA ARG A 337 1.10 20.78 -6.92
C ARG A 337 0.37 19.73 -7.77
N SER A 338 1.02 18.64 -8.16
CA SER A 338 0.31 17.47 -8.66
C SER A 338 -0.50 16.83 -7.54
N SER A 339 -1.53 16.08 -7.91
CA SER A 339 -2.32 15.26 -7.00
C SER A 339 -2.96 14.11 -7.75
N ASN A 340 -3.13 12.96 -7.10
CA ASN A 340 -3.87 11.82 -7.63
C ASN A 340 -5.31 11.72 -7.08
N ALA A 341 -5.82 12.74 -6.38
CA ALA A 341 -7.14 12.70 -5.74
C ALA A 341 -8.29 12.33 -6.70
N ASP A 342 -8.21 12.74 -7.97
CA ASP A 342 -9.22 12.40 -8.99
C ASP A 342 -9.15 10.94 -9.47
N ALA A 343 -8.03 10.25 -9.24
CA ALA A 343 -7.83 8.85 -9.62
C ALA A 343 -8.28 7.87 -8.51
N ILE A 344 -8.27 8.31 -7.25
CA ILE A 344 -8.63 7.49 -6.09
C ILE A 344 -10.14 7.50 -5.89
N VAL A 345 -10.75 6.32 -5.78
CA VAL A 345 -12.16 6.20 -5.42
C VAL A 345 -12.31 6.04 -3.92
N GLY A 346 -13.25 6.78 -3.31
CA GLY A 346 -13.66 6.59 -1.92
C GLY A 346 -13.59 7.85 -1.06
N ALA A 347 -13.65 7.66 0.25
CA ALA A 347 -13.72 8.74 1.24
C ALA A 347 -12.68 8.59 2.38
N GLY A 348 -11.69 7.73 2.20
CA GLY A 348 -10.56 7.61 3.12
C GLY A 348 -9.52 8.72 2.94
N PRO A 349 -8.36 8.63 3.62
CA PRO A 349 -7.28 9.61 3.49
C PRO A 349 -6.67 9.61 2.08
N GLY A 350 -5.99 10.71 1.75
CA GLY A 350 -5.10 10.77 0.59
C GLY A 350 -3.99 9.72 0.70
N ILE A 351 -3.58 9.18 -0.44
CA ILE A 351 -2.56 8.14 -0.52
C ILE A 351 -1.72 8.31 -1.78
N GLY A 352 -0.42 8.22 -1.62
CA GLY A 352 0.54 8.24 -2.72
C GLY A 352 0.79 6.85 -3.33
N ASP A 353 1.50 6.88 -4.45
CA ASP A 353 2.03 5.70 -5.15
C ASP A 353 3.33 6.06 -5.89
N TYR A 354 3.85 5.15 -6.73
CA TYR A 354 5.10 5.44 -7.45
C TYR A 354 4.96 6.52 -8.53
N LEU A 355 3.75 6.82 -9.03
CA LEU A 355 3.54 7.91 -9.98
C LEU A 355 3.56 9.25 -9.27
N THR A 356 2.91 9.36 -8.10
CA THR A 356 2.98 10.59 -7.29
C THR A 356 4.38 10.80 -6.72
N LEU A 357 5.05 9.73 -6.25
CA LEU A 357 6.47 9.79 -5.86
C LEU A 357 7.34 10.34 -7.00
N GLY A 358 7.11 9.88 -8.24
CA GLY A 358 7.80 10.36 -9.43
C GLY A 358 7.47 11.81 -9.81
N GLN A 359 6.47 12.41 -9.16
CA GLN A 359 6.11 13.82 -9.26
C GLN A 359 6.57 14.64 -8.04
N GLY A 360 7.07 13.99 -7.00
CA GLY A 360 7.61 14.65 -5.82
C GLY A 360 6.76 14.53 -4.55
N ASP A 361 5.72 13.70 -4.52
CA ASP A 361 4.96 13.29 -3.33
C ASP A 361 5.84 12.35 -2.48
N LEU A 362 6.71 12.93 -1.66
CA LEU A 362 7.72 12.24 -0.88
C LEU A 362 7.21 11.77 0.48
N ASP A 363 6.10 12.30 0.98
CA ASP A 363 5.44 11.81 2.19
C ASP A 363 4.26 10.85 1.93
N LEU A 364 3.91 10.64 0.66
CA LEU A 364 2.94 9.66 0.17
C LEU A 364 1.50 9.94 0.60
N ASP A 365 1.12 11.21 0.71
CA ASP A 365 -0.26 11.62 1.00
C ASP A 365 -1.11 11.84 -0.27
N GLY A 366 -0.52 11.68 -1.46
CA GLY A 366 -1.19 11.74 -2.74
C GLY A 366 -1.15 13.10 -3.43
N ASP A 367 -0.46 14.09 -2.87
CA ASP A 367 -0.16 15.35 -3.56
C ASP A 367 1.32 15.76 -3.43
N THR A 368 1.73 16.80 -4.16
CA THR A 368 3.09 17.34 -4.08
C THR A 368 3.04 18.78 -3.60
N ASP A 369 3.45 19.02 -2.37
CA ASP A 369 3.33 20.33 -1.74
C ASP A 369 4.51 20.73 -0.82
N ILE A 370 4.26 21.69 0.07
CA ILE A 370 5.32 22.23 0.94
C ILE A 370 5.84 21.20 1.94
N ASP A 371 5.04 20.23 2.35
CA ASP A 371 5.45 19.19 3.29
C ASP A 371 6.44 18.25 2.60
N ASP A 372 6.22 17.89 1.34
CA ASP A 372 7.20 17.16 0.52
C ASP A 372 8.49 17.93 0.30
N PHE A 373 8.40 19.25 0.11
CA PHE A 373 9.60 20.08 -0.03
C PHE A 373 10.48 19.99 1.23
N VAL A 374 9.88 19.86 2.43
CA VAL A 374 10.63 19.64 3.67
C VAL A 374 11.30 18.27 3.66
N VAL A 375 10.62 17.22 3.18
CA VAL A 375 11.18 15.87 3.02
C VAL A 375 12.34 15.88 2.01
N LEU A 376 12.16 16.52 0.85
CA LEU A 376 13.19 16.67 -0.19
C LEU A 376 14.44 17.34 0.37
N ARG A 377 14.28 18.47 1.07
CA ARG A 377 15.41 19.19 1.67
C ARG A 377 16.16 18.35 2.69
N THR A 378 15.46 17.51 3.43
CA THR A 378 16.06 16.58 4.40
C THR A 378 16.81 15.48 3.67
N ALA A 379 16.21 14.88 2.64
CA ALA A 379 16.82 13.84 1.81
C ALA A 379 18.12 14.30 1.12
N PHE A 380 18.19 15.57 0.71
CA PHE A 380 19.36 16.16 0.03
C PHE A 380 20.34 16.89 0.97
N ALA A 381 20.17 16.78 2.29
CA ALA A 381 21.12 17.36 3.23
C ALA A 381 22.54 16.82 2.97
N GLY A 382 23.50 17.71 2.68
CA GLY A 382 24.88 17.35 2.37
C GLY A 382 25.14 16.92 0.91
N VAL A 383 24.13 16.94 0.05
CA VAL A 383 24.28 16.69 -1.40
C VAL A 383 24.46 18.02 -2.13
N ALA A 384 25.43 18.11 -3.04
CA ALA A 384 25.77 19.34 -3.75
C ALA A 384 24.85 19.63 -4.96
N VAL A 385 23.55 19.86 -4.70
CA VAL A 385 22.56 20.25 -5.72
C VAL A 385 21.90 21.59 -5.36
N ALA A 386 21.31 22.26 -6.34
CA ALA A 386 20.58 23.50 -6.11
C ALA A 386 19.12 23.18 -5.73
N MET A 387 18.72 23.55 -4.51
CA MET A 387 17.32 23.41 -4.08
C MET A 387 16.37 24.33 -4.86
N PRO A 388 15.11 23.94 -5.08
CA PRO A 388 14.09 24.81 -5.65
C PRO A 388 14.01 26.15 -4.90
N THR A 389 13.97 27.23 -5.66
CA THR A 389 13.72 28.57 -5.12
C THR A 389 12.22 28.82 -5.02
N ALA A 390 11.82 29.69 -4.09
CA ALA A 390 10.42 30.11 -3.97
C ALA A 390 9.89 30.73 -5.28
N ALA A 391 10.75 31.40 -6.06
CA ALA A 391 10.37 31.96 -7.36
C ALA A 391 10.05 30.87 -8.40
N GLN A 392 10.80 29.77 -8.41
CA GLN A 392 10.52 28.63 -9.29
C GLN A 392 9.17 27.99 -8.94
N LEU A 393 8.94 27.68 -7.67
CA LEU A 393 7.67 27.06 -7.22
C LEU A 393 6.47 28.01 -7.40
N ALA A 394 6.64 29.31 -7.15
CA ALA A 394 5.57 30.30 -7.32
C ALA A 394 5.15 30.49 -8.79
N SER A 395 6.06 30.27 -9.74
CA SER A 395 5.75 30.41 -11.17
C SER A 395 4.84 29.31 -11.74
N LEU A 396 4.69 28.21 -11.01
CA LEU A 396 3.87 27.05 -11.39
C LEU A 396 2.46 27.10 -10.81
N VAL A 397 2.24 27.94 -9.79
CA VAL A 397 0.90 28.20 -9.29
C VAL A 397 0.16 28.98 -10.37
N PRO A 398 -0.96 28.47 -10.93
CA PRO A 398 -1.76 29.26 -11.86
C PRO A 398 -2.09 30.59 -11.19
N GLU A 399 -1.56 31.69 -11.73
CA GLU A 399 -1.92 33.01 -11.21
C GLU A 399 -3.45 33.08 -11.20
N PRO A 400 -4.09 33.58 -10.13
CA PRO A 400 -5.53 33.74 -10.12
C PRO A 400 -5.87 34.53 -11.38
N GLY A 401 -6.50 33.85 -12.34
CA GLY A 401 -6.55 34.32 -13.71
C GLY A 401 -6.97 35.78 -13.70
N THR A 402 -6.37 36.63 -14.52
CA THR A 402 -6.65 38.09 -14.54
C THR A 402 -8.15 38.42 -14.48
N VAL A 403 -9.01 37.50 -14.93
CA VAL A 403 -10.47 37.49 -14.74
C VAL A 403 -10.93 37.51 -13.27
N GLY A 404 -10.36 36.68 -12.39
CA GLY A 404 -10.66 36.65 -10.96
C GLY A 404 -10.23 37.93 -10.24
N LEU A 405 -9.02 38.42 -10.53
CA LEU A 405 -8.58 39.72 -10.02
C LEU A 405 -9.42 40.89 -10.58
N ALA A 406 -9.81 40.84 -11.85
CA ALA A 406 -10.71 41.83 -12.46
C ALA A 406 -12.14 41.76 -11.91
N LEU A 407 -12.65 40.57 -11.56
CA LEU A 407 -13.93 40.38 -10.88
C LEU A 407 -13.90 40.97 -9.46
N VAL A 408 -12.86 40.68 -8.70
CA VAL A 408 -12.66 41.25 -7.36
C VAL A 408 -12.54 42.77 -7.44
N ALA A 409 -11.69 43.28 -8.33
CA ALA A 409 -11.55 44.72 -8.57
C ALA A 409 -12.84 45.37 -9.07
N GLY A 410 -13.60 44.68 -9.92
CA GLY A 410 -14.90 45.12 -10.44
C GLY A 410 -15.97 45.19 -9.35
N LEU A 411 -16.04 44.20 -8.46
CA LEU A 411 -16.95 44.21 -7.30
C LEU A 411 -16.64 45.37 -6.36
N PHE A 412 -15.35 45.64 -6.09
CA PHE A 412 -14.95 46.82 -5.31
C PHE A 412 -15.25 48.14 -6.03
N GLY A 413 -15.10 48.20 -7.36
CA GLY A 413 -15.45 49.35 -8.18
C GLY A 413 -16.94 49.68 -8.14
N VAL A 414 -17.81 48.67 -8.28
CA VAL A 414 -19.27 48.84 -8.21
C VAL A 414 -19.71 49.26 -6.80
N ALA A 415 -19.16 48.64 -5.76
CA ALA A 415 -19.47 49.01 -4.37
C ALA A 415 -19.06 50.47 -4.06
N ALA A 416 -17.90 50.91 -4.55
CA ALA A 416 -17.46 52.30 -4.43
C ALA A 416 -18.37 53.27 -5.20
N GLN A 417 -18.85 52.88 -6.38
CA GLN A 417 -19.73 53.71 -7.21
C GLN A 417 -21.13 53.86 -6.61
N VAL A 418 -21.68 52.82 -5.97
CA VAL A 418 -22.96 52.88 -5.25
C VAL A 418 -22.86 53.81 -4.03
N ARG A 419 -21.77 53.73 -3.25
CA ARG A 419 -21.56 54.60 -2.08
C ARG A 419 -21.49 56.08 -2.44
N ARG A 420 -20.93 56.42 -3.60
CA ARG A 420 -20.78 57.81 -4.08
C ARG A 420 -22.08 58.46 -4.56
N LYS A 421 -23.14 57.67 -4.80
CA LYS A 421 -24.47 58.19 -5.18
C LYS A 421 -25.41 58.40 -3.98
N GLN A 422 -25.05 57.92 -2.79
CA GLN A 422 -25.90 57.95 -1.60
C GLN A 422 -25.50 59.01 -0.56
N GLY A 423 -24.41 59.75 -0.78
CA GLY A 423 -24.05 60.95 -0.04
C GLY A 423 -23.93 62.13 -1.01
#